data_AF-A0A7S2NB21-F1
#
_entry.id   AF-A0A7S2NB21-F1
#
_cell.length_a   1.000
_cell.length_b   1.000
_cell.length_c   1.000
_cell.angle_alpha   90.00
_cell.angle_beta   90.00
_cell.angle_gamma   90.00
#
_symmetry.space_group_name_H-M   'P 1'
#
loop_
_entity.id
_entity.type
_entity.pdbx_description
1 polymer ?
#
loop_
_entity_poly.entity_id
_entity_poly.type
_entity_poly.pdbx_seq_one_letter_code
_entity_poly.pdbx_strand_id
1 'polypeptide(L)'
;EKDQDLCRDQNGVANSSFFAGQDHELCINAEPAMRPGSKIIHADFSWCYVPAGCHDLGIGKRLGAVNWKACTVHDRKISELTPGDLFDLSRKLGKNNVQFARMAYTWPQVRGLFPKPETPETVIQDLMQQVSQKAMGMNKTALKKSTVEHLLRYDNQIWEVYPSKAVCVEGCPI
;
A
#
# COMPACT_ATOMS: atom_id res chain seq x y z
N GLU A 1 6.21 18.59 -6.36
CA GLU A 1 4.91 18.01 -6.71
C GLU A 1 4.24 17.57 -5.41
N LYS A 2 3.04 18.05 -5.08
CA LYS A 2 2.41 17.75 -3.78
C LYS A 2 1.75 16.38 -3.88
N ASP A 3 2.23 15.42 -3.09
CA ASP A 3 1.66 14.09 -2.96
C ASP A 3 0.23 14.18 -2.39
N GLN A 4 -0.77 14.25 -3.28
CA GLN A 4 -2.19 14.31 -2.93
C GLN A 4 -2.85 12.93 -2.94
N ASP A 5 -2.14 11.90 -3.39
CA ASP A 5 -2.68 10.58 -3.71
C ASP A 5 -3.13 9.80 -2.47
N LEU A 6 -2.60 10.16 -1.29
CA LEU A 6 -2.97 9.59 0.00
C LEU A 6 -4.03 10.41 0.76
N CYS A 7 -4.23 11.67 0.34
CA CYS A 7 -5.17 12.61 0.96
C CYS A 7 -6.56 12.58 0.33
N ARG A 8 -6.69 12.00 -0.86
CA ARG A 8 -7.94 11.95 -1.62
C ARG A 8 -8.19 10.54 -2.10
N ASP A 9 -9.46 10.21 -2.29
CA ASP A 9 -9.83 8.97 -2.94
C ASP A 9 -9.37 9.02 -4.41
N GLN A 10 -8.90 7.89 -4.92
CA GLN A 10 -8.52 7.69 -6.30
C GLN A 10 -9.81 7.59 -7.13
N ASN A 11 -9.77 8.07 -8.36
CA ASN A 11 -10.93 8.08 -9.25
C ASN A 11 -11.52 6.66 -9.38
N GLY A 12 -12.76 6.49 -8.93
CA GLY A 12 -13.48 5.22 -8.97
C GLY A 12 -13.16 4.23 -7.85
N VAL A 13 -12.34 4.62 -6.85
CA VAL A 13 -12.00 3.77 -5.69
C VAL A 13 -12.37 4.50 -4.41
N ALA A 14 -13.58 4.24 -3.91
CA ALA A 14 -14.05 4.80 -2.65
C ALA A 14 -13.15 4.39 -1.47
N ASN A 15 -12.94 5.31 -0.52
CA ASN A 15 -12.16 5.11 0.70
C ASN A 15 -10.69 4.71 0.46
N SER A 16 -10.12 5.08 -0.69
CA SER A 16 -8.70 4.84 -0.96
C SER A 16 -7.80 5.91 -0.34
N SER A 17 -8.37 7.02 0.15
CA SER A 17 -7.67 8.01 0.97
C SER A 17 -7.18 7.35 2.26
N PHE A 18 -5.87 7.34 2.45
CA PHE A 18 -5.24 6.66 3.57
C PHE A 18 -5.26 7.52 4.83
N PHE A 19 -4.88 8.79 4.73
CA PHE A 19 -4.73 9.67 5.89
C PHE A 19 -6.06 10.09 6.52
N ALA A 20 -7.12 10.20 5.70
CA ALA A 20 -8.44 10.55 6.22
C ALA A 20 -8.97 9.37 7.05
N GLY A 21 -8.99 9.47 8.38
CA GLY A 21 -9.44 8.37 9.25
C GLY A 21 -8.37 7.33 9.59
N GLN A 22 -7.08 7.68 9.44
CA GLN A 22 -5.99 6.91 10.03
C GLN A 22 -6.15 6.85 11.56
N ASP A 23 -5.82 5.71 12.16
CA ASP A 23 -5.62 5.62 13.61
C ASP A 23 -4.35 6.39 14.01
N HIS A 24 -4.55 7.51 14.70
CA HIS A 24 -3.47 8.42 15.11
C HIS A 24 -2.64 7.88 16.29
N GLU A 25 -3.02 6.75 16.90
CA GLU A 25 -2.20 6.05 17.88
C GLU A 25 -1.08 5.22 17.24
N LEU A 26 -1.16 5.00 15.92
CA LEU A 26 -0.21 4.19 15.17
C LEU A 26 0.65 5.04 14.24
N CYS A 27 1.95 4.89 14.42
CA CYS A 27 2.95 5.45 13.54
C CYS A 27 3.01 4.69 12.23
N ILE A 28 2.98 5.43 11.13
CA ILE A 28 2.97 4.89 9.77
C ILE A 28 4.33 5.11 9.11
N ASN A 29 4.70 4.26 8.17
CA ASN A 29 5.90 4.46 7.38
C ASN A 29 5.80 5.78 6.60
N ALA A 30 6.90 6.52 6.53
CA ALA A 30 6.90 7.81 5.85
C ALA A 30 6.64 7.72 4.35
N GLU A 31 7.04 6.61 3.74
CA GLU A 31 6.84 6.33 2.33
C GLU A 31 6.10 5.00 2.18
N PRO A 32 5.05 4.92 1.33
CA PRO A 32 4.48 3.64 0.95
C PRO A 32 5.51 2.80 0.20
N ALA A 33 5.49 1.48 0.40
CA ALA A 33 6.20 0.57 -0.48
C ALA A 33 5.63 0.71 -1.91
N MET A 34 6.48 1.06 -2.88
CA MET A 34 6.03 1.38 -4.24
C MET A 34 6.92 0.84 -5.37
N ARG A 35 8.21 0.56 -5.14
CA ARG A 35 9.13 0.24 -6.24
C ARG A 35 10.23 -0.75 -5.83
N PRO A 36 10.73 -1.59 -6.75
CA PRO A 36 11.98 -2.31 -6.54
C PRO A 36 13.10 -1.33 -6.21
N GLY A 37 13.84 -1.58 -5.13
CA GLY A 37 14.90 -0.67 -4.71
C GLY A 37 14.41 0.61 -4.03
N SER A 38 13.09 0.80 -3.83
CA SER A 38 12.63 1.58 -2.69
C SER A 38 13.03 0.78 -1.45
N LYS A 39 14.29 0.93 -1.03
CA LYS A 39 14.55 1.05 0.40
C LYS A 39 13.53 2.09 0.80
N ILE A 40 12.58 1.77 1.67
CA ILE A 40 11.96 2.85 2.43
C ILE A 40 13.21 3.59 2.93
N ILE A 41 13.53 4.76 2.36
CA ILE A 41 14.84 5.41 2.56
C ILE A 41 15.06 5.68 4.06
N HIS A 42 13.94 5.56 4.76
CA HIS A 42 13.56 5.79 6.10
C HIS A 42 12.73 4.60 6.63
N ALA A 43 13.15 3.34 6.45
CA ALA A 43 12.46 2.18 7.04
C ALA A 43 12.23 2.35 8.54
N ASP A 44 13.13 3.07 9.20
CA ASP A 44 13.04 3.41 10.61
C ASP A 44 12.25 4.70 10.89
N PHE A 45 12.06 5.55 9.88
CA PHE A 45 11.34 6.81 10.05
C PHE A 45 9.86 6.62 9.72
N SER A 46 9.10 6.71 10.81
CA SER A 46 7.66 6.66 10.86
C SER A 46 7.15 7.94 11.50
N TRP A 47 5.90 8.28 11.23
CA TRP A 47 5.30 9.51 11.73
C TRP A 47 3.82 9.31 12.03
N CYS A 48 3.23 10.21 12.81
CA CYS A 48 1.80 10.29 13.06
C CYS A 48 1.34 11.73 13.21
N TYR A 49 0.05 11.97 13.01
CA TYR A 49 -0.59 13.21 13.42
C TYR A 49 -0.89 13.17 14.91
N VAL A 50 -0.71 14.31 15.58
CA VAL A 50 -0.99 14.48 17.01
C VAL A 50 -1.78 15.77 17.26
N PRO A 51 -2.54 15.85 18.38
CA PRO A 51 -3.24 17.07 18.74
C PRO A 51 -2.29 18.28 18.85
N ALA A 52 -2.82 19.48 18.62
CA ALA A 52 -2.04 20.72 18.67
C ALA A 52 -1.29 20.95 20.00
N GLY A 53 -1.81 20.42 21.11
CA GLY A 53 -1.22 20.50 22.45
C GLY A 53 -0.02 19.58 22.69
N CYS A 54 0.30 18.68 21.76
CA CYS A 54 1.51 17.85 21.87
C CYS A 54 2.75 18.71 21.61
N HIS A 55 3.64 18.80 22.61
CA HIS A 55 4.85 19.62 22.53
C HIS A 55 6.10 18.82 22.13
N ASP A 56 6.11 17.50 22.38
CA ASP A 56 7.18 16.61 21.97
C ASP A 56 6.93 16.10 20.55
N LEU A 57 7.51 16.79 19.58
CA LEU A 57 7.31 16.50 18.15
C LEU A 57 8.52 15.79 17.52
N GLY A 58 9.64 15.66 18.23
CA GLY A 58 10.91 15.25 17.64
C GLY A 58 11.29 16.14 16.45
N ILE A 59 11.51 15.54 15.27
CA ILE A 59 11.74 16.28 13.99
C ILE A 59 10.44 16.74 13.30
N GLY A 60 9.31 16.64 13.99
CA GLY A 60 7.97 17.01 13.53
C GLY A 60 7.73 18.50 13.36
N LYS A 61 6.51 18.87 12.96
CA LYS A 61 6.11 20.27 12.72
C LYS A 61 4.72 20.57 13.23
N ARG A 62 4.54 21.80 13.72
CA ARG A 62 3.23 22.36 14.03
C ARG A 62 2.50 22.79 12.76
N LEU A 63 1.26 22.35 12.58
CA LEU A 63 0.43 22.69 11.40
C LEU A 63 -0.86 23.45 11.78
N GLY A 64 -0.98 23.90 13.03
CA GLY A 64 -2.14 24.64 13.52
C GLY A 64 -3.09 23.75 14.31
N ALA A 65 -4.15 23.25 13.68
CA ALA A 65 -5.16 22.42 14.34
C ALA A 65 -4.62 21.02 14.74
N VAL A 66 -3.66 20.51 13.97
CA VAL A 66 -2.91 19.29 14.25
C VAL A 66 -1.43 19.55 14.07
N ASN A 67 -0.60 18.73 14.71
CA ASN A 67 0.83 18.67 14.45
C ASN A 67 1.15 17.30 13.84
N TRP A 68 2.29 17.15 13.20
CA TRP A 68 2.85 15.82 12.95
C TRP A 68 4.11 15.66 13.78
N LYS A 69 4.34 14.46 14.30
CA LYS A 69 5.57 14.10 15.00
C LYS A 69 6.27 12.96 14.29
N ALA A 70 7.59 12.95 14.42
CA ALA A 70 8.36 11.76 14.13
C ALA A 70 8.19 10.75 15.26
N CYS A 71 8.04 9.50 14.91
CA CYS A 71 7.88 8.43 15.87
C CYS A 71 9.24 7.87 16.30
N THR A 72 9.28 7.47 17.57
CA THR A 72 10.44 6.87 18.22
C THR A 72 10.32 5.35 18.25
N VAL A 73 11.29 4.68 18.85
CA VAL A 73 11.25 3.23 19.09
C VAL A 73 10.23 2.81 20.16
N HIS A 74 9.68 3.77 20.91
CA HIS A 74 8.68 3.52 21.94
C HIS A 74 7.25 3.77 21.46
N ASP A 75 7.09 4.39 20.28
CA ASP A 75 5.79 4.61 19.68
C ASP A 75 5.35 3.36 18.92
N ARG A 76 4.09 2.97 19.08
CA ARG A 76 3.52 1.80 18.40
C ARG A 76 3.42 2.07 16.90
N LYS A 77 3.88 1.12 16.08
CA LYS A 77 3.91 1.27 14.62
C LYS A 77 2.88 0.39 13.96
N ILE A 78 2.32 0.85 12.85
CA ILE A 78 1.45 0.04 11.99
C ILE A 78 2.21 -1.15 11.39
N SER A 79 3.53 -1.02 11.20
CA SER A 79 4.42 -2.06 10.68
C SER A 79 4.64 -3.22 11.65
N GLU A 80 4.36 -3.01 12.94
CA GLU A 80 4.46 -4.02 14.00
C GLU A 80 3.18 -4.88 14.09
N LEU A 81 2.10 -4.49 13.41
CA LEU A 81 0.88 -5.28 13.39
C LEU A 81 1.05 -6.54 12.54
N THR A 82 0.52 -7.65 13.03
CA THR A 82 0.35 -8.85 12.21
C THR A 82 -0.62 -8.56 11.06
N PRO A 83 -0.58 -9.31 9.95
CA PRO A 83 -1.53 -9.09 8.86
C PRO A 83 -3.00 -9.20 9.31
N GLY A 84 -3.31 -10.12 10.22
CA GLY A 84 -4.65 -10.24 10.81
C GLY A 84 -5.09 -8.96 11.52
N ASP A 85 -4.27 -8.45 12.44
CA ASP A 85 -4.55 -7.21 13.17
C ASP A 85 -4.65 -6.00 12.24
N LEU A 86 -3.77 -5.93 11.24
CA LEU A 86 -3.73 -4.85 10.25
C LEU A 86 -5.03 -4.80 9.43
N PHE A 87 -5.49 -5.95 8.93
CA PHE A 87 -6.70 -6.01 8.10
C PHE A 87 -7.98 -5.90 8.93
N ASP A 88 -7.94 -6.28 10.20
CA ASP A 88 -9.01 -6.00 11.15
C ASP A 88 -9.12 -4.49 11.45
N LEU A 89 -7.98 -3.81 11.63
CA LEU A 89 -7.93 -2.35 11.75
C LEU A 89 -8.47 -1.66 10.48
N SER A 90 -7.98 -2.08 9.31
CA SER A 90 -8.46 -1.56 8.01
C SER A 90 -9.98 -1.70 7.87
N ARG A 91 -10.54 -2.86 8.25
CA ARG A 91 -11.98 -3.12 8.23
C ARG A 91 -12.75 -2.24 9.21
N LYS A 92 -12.25 -2.05 10.44
CA LYS A 92 -12.86 -1.15 11.45
C LYS A 92 -12.92 0.30 10.95
N LEU A 93 -11.88 0.74 10.25
CA LEU A 93 -11.77 2.09 9.69
C LEU A 93 -12.46 2.25 8.33
N GLY A 94 -12.98 1.16 7.73
CA GLY A 94 -13.60 1.18 6.40
C GLY A 94 -12.61 1.53 5.28
N LYS A 95 -11.37 1.06 5.39
CA LYS A 95 -10.26 1.42 4.48
C LYS A 95 -9.83 0.29 3.55
N ASN A 96 -9.05 0.68 2.55
CA ASN A 96 -8.51 -0.22 1.54
C ASN A 96 -7.35 -1.05 2.10
N ASN A 97 -7.50 -2.38 2.13
CA ASN A 97 -6.50 -3.29 2.68
C ASN A 97 -5.16 -3.23 1.94
N VAL A 98 -5.17 -2.99 0.63
CA VAL A 98 -3.95 -2.87 -0.18
C VAL A 98 -3.16 -1.63 0.25
N GLN A 99 -3.83 -0.51 0.52
CA GLN A 99 -3.14 0.70 0.99
C GLN A 99 -2.58 0.51 2.40
N PHE A 100 -3.33 -0.15 3.29
CA PHE A 100 -2.83 -0.49 4.63
C PHE A 100 -1.57 -1.35 4.57
N ALA A 101 -1.58 -2.41 3.76
CA ALA A 101 -0.41 -3.26 3.57
C ALA A 101 0.80 -2.48 3.03
N ARG A 102 0.59 -1.57 2.06
CA ARG A 102 1.66 -0.73 1.50
C ARG A 102 2.26 0.27 2.48
N MET A 103 1.45 0.75 3.42
CA MET A 103 1.89 1.69 4.47
C MET A 103 2.50 0.99 5.68
N ALA A 104 2.24 -0.31 5.86
CA ALA A 104 2.75 -1.09 6.97
C ALA A 104 4.01 -1.89 6.62
N TYR A 105 4.08 -2.48 5.44
CA TYR A 105 5.08 -3.49 5.13
C TYR A 105 6.05 -3.05 4.04
N THR A 106 7.20 -3.72 4.01
CA THR A 106 8.31 -3.44 3.09
C THR A 106 8.03 -3.93 1.68
N TRP A 107 8.76 -3.40 0.70
CA TRP A 107 8.62 -3.82 -0.70
C TRP A 107 8.71 -5.35 -0.92
N PRO A 108 9.69 -6.09 -0.36
CA PRO A 108 9.73 -7.55 -0.51
C PRO A 108 8.46 -8.27 -0.06
N GLN A 109 7.78 -7.75 0.97
CA GLN A 109 6.56 -8.31 1.52
C GLN A 109 5.35 -8.02 0.63
N VAL A 110 5.25 -6.80 0.08
CA VAL A 110 4.06 -6.35 -0.68
C VAL A 110 4.22 -6.37 -2.20
N ARG A 111 5.37 -6.80 -2.75
CA ARG A 111 5.62 -6.75 -4.20
C ARG A 111 4.54 -7.46 -5.04
N GLY A 112 3.87 -8.47 -4.49
CA GLY A 112 2.78 -9.19 -5.14
C GLY A 112 1.48 -8.39 -5.28
N LEU A 113 1.36 -7.26 -4.57
CA LEU A 113 0.24 -6.32 -4.67
C LEU A 113 0.37 -5.37 -5.86
N PHE A 114 1.49 -5.42 -6.59
CA PHE A 114 1.75 -4.58 -7.74
C PHE A 114 1.63 -5.38 -9.03
N PRO A 115 1.22 -4.74 -10.14
CA PRO A 115 1.36 -5.33 -11.46
C PRO A 115 2.81 -5.74 -11.67
N LYS A 116 3.04 -6.93 -12.22
CA LYS A 116 4.40 -7.32 -12.62
C LYS A 116 4.90 -6.29 -13.64
N PRO A 117 6.13 -5.78 -13.50
CA PRO A 117 6.71 -4.92 -14.51
C PRO A 117 6.72 -5.68 -15.84
N GLU A 118 6.27 -5.03 -16.90
CA GLU A 118 6.33 -5.58 -18.24
C GLU A 118 7.80 -5.75 -18.62
N THR A 119 8.22 -6.98 -18.94
CA THR A 119 9.55 -7.22 -19.51
C THR A 119 9.52 -6.84 -20.99
N PRO A 120 10.67 -6.45 -21.59
CA PRO A 120 10.74 -6.18 -23.03
C PRO A 120 10.11 -7.30 -23.87
N GLU A 121 10.28 -8.55 -23.47
CA GLU A 121 9.70 -9.72 -24.13
C GLU A 121 8.17 -9.71 -24.04
N THR A 122 7.60 -9.42 -22.86
CA THR A 122 6.13 -9.35 -22.71
C THR A 122 5.53 -8.18 -23.50
N VAL A 123 6.23 -7.04 -23.56
CA VAL A 123 5.82 -5.89 -24.39
C VAL A 123 5.84 -6.25 -25.87
N ILE A 124 6.91 -6.90 -26.34
CA ILE A 124 7.04 -7.34 -27.74
C ILE A 124 5.96 -8.37 -28.07
N GLN A 125 5.72 -9.35 -27.20
CA GLN A 125 4.68 -10.36 -27.40
C GLN A 125 3.29 -9.73 -27.48
N ASP A 126 2.95 -8.81 -26.58
CA ASP A 126 1.67 -8.11 -26.60
C ASP A 126 1.52 -7.26 -27.87
N LEU A 127 2.58 -6.56 -28.28
CA LEU A 127 2.59 -5.79 -29.53
C LEU A 127 2.40 -6.67 -30.76
N MET A 128 3.11 -7.80 -30.86
CA MET A 128 2.96 -8.76 -31.96
C MET A 128 1.53 -9.30 -32.00
N GLN A 129 0.95 -9.62 -30.85
CA GLN A 129 -0.43 -10.08 -30.74
C GLN A 129 -1.43 -9.03 -31.21
N GLN A 130 -1.24 -7.75 -30.85
CA GLN A 130 -2.06 -6.64 -31.33
C GLN A 130 -1.97 -6.46 -32.86
N VAL A 131 -0.76 -6.53 -33.43
CA VAL A 131 -0.55 -6.42 -34.88
C VAL A 131 -1.24 -7.57 -35.63
N SER A 132 -1.11 -8.81 -35.14
CA SER A 132 -1.76 -9.98 -35.73
C SER A 132 -3.29 -9.89 -35.68
N GLN A 133 -3.87 -9.47 -34.55
CA GLN A 133 -5.33 -9.29 -34.42
C GLN A 133 -5.86 -8.24 -35.41
N LYS A 134 -5.13 -7.12 -35.56
CA LYS A 134 -5.50 -6.07 -36.52
C LYS A 134 -5.42 -6.57 -37.96
N ALA A 135 -4.39 -7.35 -38.31
CA ALA A 135 -4.23 -7.91 -39.65
C ALA A 135 -5.34 -8.91 -40.00
N MET A 136 -5.88 -9.64 -39.03
CA MET A 136 -6.97 -10.59 -39.22
C MET A 136 -8.38 -9.95 -39.21
N GLY A 137 -8.49 -8.62 -39.17
CA GLY A 137 -9.79 -7.94 -39.10
C GLY A 137 -10.58 -8.25 -37.82
N MET A 138 -9.91 -8.76 -36.78
CA MET A 138 -10.56 -9.06 -35.51
C MET A 138 -10.83 -7.76 -34.76
N ASN A 139 -12.02 -7.64 -34.16
CA ASN A 139 -12.30 -6.58 -33.21
C ASN A 139 -11.28 -6.63 -32.07
N LYS A 140 -10.77 -5.47 -31.67
CA LYS A 140 -9.76 -5.32 -30.61
C LYS A 140 -10.13 -6.22 -29.43
N THR A 141 -9.38 -7.30 -29.25
CA THR A 141 -9.55 -8.15 -28.07
C THR A 141 -8.95 -7.38 -26.91
N ALA A 142 -9.65 -7.33 -25.77
CA ALA A 142 -9.17 -6.59 -24.62
C ALA A 142 -7.76 -7.07 -24.26
N LEU A 143 -6.82 -6.13 -24.17
CA LEU A 143 -5.43 -6.40 -23.80
C LEU A 143 -5.41 -7.29 -22.55
N LYS A 144 -4.55 -8.30 -22.53
CA LYS A 144 -4.40 -9.19 -21.38
C LYS A 144 -3.91 -8.34 -20.21
N LYS A 145 -4.83 -7.91 -19.34
CA LYS A 145 -4.50 -7.08 -18.18
C LYS A 145 -3.41 -7.78 -17.37
N SER A 146 -2.36 -7.04 -17.03
CA SER A 146 -1.32 -7.50 -16.11
C SER A 146 -1.98 -8.09 -14.87
N THR A 147 -1.73 -9.37 -14.61
CA THR A 147 -2.31 -10.09 -13.47
C THR A 147 -1.60 -9.61 -12.22
N VAL A 148 -2.29 -8.78 -11.42
CA VAL A 148 -1.85 -8.48 -10.05
C VAL A 148 -2.03 -9.75 -9.24
N GLU A 149 -0.96 -10.25 -8.61
CA GLU A 149 -1.02 -11.50 -7.85
C GLU A 149 -1.80 -11.33 -6.54
N HIS A 150 -2.03 -10.09 -6.08
CA HIS A 150 -2.73 -9.77 -4.84
C HIS A 150 -2.08 -10.43 -3.61
N LEU A 151 -0.78 -10.73 -3.64
CA LEU A 151 -0.11 -11.45 -2.56
C LEU A 151 0.68 -10.52 -1.62
N LEU A 152 0.46 -10.70 -0.32
CA LEU A 152 1.29 -10.22 0.77
C LEU A 152 2.01 -11.41 1.42
N ARG A 153 3.31 -11.26 1.67
CA ARG A 153 4.14 -12.25 2.40
C ARG A 153 4.62 -11.65 3.70
N TYR A 154 4.35 -12.30 4.83
CA TYR A 154 4.73 -11.84 6.16
C TYR A 154 5.15 -13.03 7.01
N ASP A 155 6.41 -13.08 7.44
CA ASP A 155 7.02 -14.26 8.08
C ASP A 155 6.77 -15.56 7.29
N ASN A 156 6.07 -16.52 7.89
CA ASN A 156 5.67 -17.79 7.29
C ASN A 156 4.25 -17.76 6.69
N GLN A 157 3.63 -16.57 6.55
CA GLN A 157 2.26 -16.40 6.09
C GLN A 157 2.21 -15.85 4.66
N ILE A 158 1.20 -16.32 3.92
CA ILE A 158 0.82 -15.74 2.62
C ILE A 158 -0.64 -15.32 2.68
N TRP A 159 -0.91 -14.10 2.22
CA TRP A 159 -2.23 -13.49 2.20
C TRP A 159 -2.62 -13.04 0.80
N GLU A 160 -3.84 -13.36 0.39
CA GLU A 160 -4.51 -12.73 -0.75
C GLU A 160 -5.21 -11.45 -0.28
N VAL A 161 -4.78 -10.31 -0.81
CA VAL A 161 -5.19 -8.97 -0.39
C VAL A 161 -5.87 -8.23 -1.53
N TYR A 162 -7.18 -8.05 -1.38
CA TYR A 162 -8.04 -7.25 -2.22
C TYR A 162 -8.43 -5.96 -1.47
N PRO A 163 -8.83 -4.89 -2.19
CA PRO A 163 -9.27 -3.64 -1.55
C PRO A 163 -10.27 -3.82 -0.40
N SER A 164 -11.24 -4.72 -0.55
CA SER A 164 -12.32 -4.96 0.42
C SER A 164 -12.16 -6.22 1.28
N LYS A 165 -11.19 -7.09 0.96
CA LYS A 165 -11.04 -8.40 1.63
C LYS A 165 -9.58 -8.80 1.69
N ALA A 166 -9.15 -9.36 2.83
CA ALA A 166 -7.87 -10.03 2.94
C ALA A 166 -8.09 -11.44 3.50
N VAL A 167 -7.43 -12.44 2.92
CA VAL A 167 -7.57 -13.85 3.30
C VAL A 167 -6.19 -14.46 3.44
N CYS A 168 -5.92 -15.08 4.57
CA CYS A 168 -4.73 -15.91 4.72
C CYS A 168 -4.92 -17.22 3.95
N VAL A 169 -3.94 -17.56 3.10
CA VAL A 169 -3.96 -18.76 2.26
C VAL A 169 -2.88 -19.78 2.64
N GLU A 170 -1.83 -19.36 3.35
CA GLU A 170 -0.76 -20.22 3.83
C GLU A 170 -0.23 -19.73 5.18
N GLY A 171 0.10 -20.65 6.10
CA GLY A 171 0.72 -20.32 7.39
C GLY A 171 -0.19 -19.60 8.39
N CYS A 172 -1.51 -19.74 8.27
CA CYS A 172 -2.48 -18.95 9.03
C CYS A 172 -2.45 -19.25 10.54
N PRO A 173 -2.64 -18.23 11.39
CA PRO A 173 -2.79 -18.45 12.83
C PRO A 173 -4.03 -19.32 13.09
N ILE A 174 -3.86 -20.31 13.98
CA ILE A 174 -4.92 -21.23 14.45
C ILE A 174 -5.69 -20.56 15.59
#